data_AF-A0AB37AUL0-F1
#
_entry.id   AF-A0AB37AUL0-F1
#
_cell.length_a   1.000
_cell.length_b   1.000
_cell.length_c   1.000
_cell.angle_alpha   90.00
_cell.angle_beta   90.00
_cell.angle_gamma   90.00
#
_symmetry.space_group_name_H-M   'P 1'
#
loop_
_entity.id
_entity.type
_entity.pdbx_description
1 polymer ?
#
loop_
_entity_poly.entity_id
_entity_poly.type
_entity_poly.pdbx_seq_one_letter_code
_entity_poly.pdbx_strand_id
1 'polypeptide(L)' 'MFACHESRPGRDFTCAGWLAKVGHRHPTVRKKTFRGELDPVALRPGTDWPALHDDYQEVLEKLRSTI' A
#
# COMPACT_ATOMS: atom_id res chain seq x y z
N MET A 1 -8.62 5.28 3.33
CA MET A 1 -7.27 4.67 3.26
C MET A 1 -7.41 3.52 2.27
N PHE A 2 -6.70 3.53 1.14
CA PHE A 2 -6.83 2.47 0.12
C PHE A 2 -5.81 1.36 0.39
N ALA A 3 -6.20 0.11 0.34
CA ALA A 3 -5.26 -1.01 0.41
C ALA A 3 -5.16 -1.65 -0.98
N CYS A 4 -3.99 -2.19 -1.32
CA CYS A 4 -3.81 -2.95 -2.57
C CYS A 4 -4.54 -4.32 -2.56
N HIS A 5 -5.18 -4.69 -1.44
CA HIS A 5 -6.15 -5.79 -1.36
C HIS A 5 -7.38 -5.33 -0.58
N GLU A 6 -8.49 -6.04 -0.78
CA GLU A 6 -9.70 -5.85 0.03
C GLU A 6 -9.42 -6.27 1.49
N SER A 7 -9.55 -5.33 2.43
CA SER A 7 -9.63 -5.68 3.85
C SER A 7 -11.03 -6.19 4.18
N ARG A 8 -11.13 -7.13 5.12
CA ARG A 8 -12.45 -7.56 5.62
C ARG A 8 -13.06 -6.44 6.46
N PRO A 9 -14.38 -6.21 6.40
CA PRO A 9 -15.06 -5.23 7.26
C PRO A 9 -14.71 -5.45 8.74
N GLY A 10 -14.30 -4.38 9.44
CA GLY A 10 -13.89 -4.43 10.84
C GLY A 10 -12.49 -5.01 11.09
N ARG A 11 -11.75 -5.37 10.05
CA ARG A 11 -10.35 -5.80 10.08
C ARG A 11 -9.52 -5.02 9.05
N ASP A 12 -9.66 -3.71 9.08
CA ASP A 12 -8.90 -2.83 8.21
C ASP A 12 -7.43 -2.90 8.57
N PHE A 13 -6.61 -3.28 7.60
CA PHE A 13 -5.18 -3.25 7.73
C PHE A 13 -4.57 -2.62 6.49
N THR A 14 -3.47 -1.93 6.73
CA THR A 14 -2.73 -1.27 5.68
C THR A 14 -1.73 -2.25 5.10
N CYS A 15 -1.90 -2.60 3.83
CA CYS A 15 -1.01 -3.56 3.20
C CYS A 15 0.36 -2.96 2.87
N ALA A 16 1.36 -3.81 2.67
CA ALA A 16 2.71 -3.37 2.30
C ALA A 16 2.72 -2.59 0.96
N GLY A 17 1.78 -2.88 0.04
CA GLY A 17 1.60 -2.12 -1.19
C GLY A 17 1.12 -0.67 -0.96
N TRP A 18 0.24 -0.42 0.02
CA TRP A 18 -0.13 0.95 0.38
C TRP A 18 1.07 1.73 0.91
N LEU A 19 1.87 1.08 1.75
CA LEU A 19 3.06 1.70 2.34
C LEU A 19 4.04 2.09 1.23
N ALA A 20 4.22 1.23 0.23
CA ALA A 20 5.05 1.49 -0.94
C ALA A 20 4.50 2.61 -1.85
N LYS A 21 3.19 2.66 -2.12
CA LYS A 21 2.61 3.65 -3.05
C LYS A 21 2.44 5.03 -2.44
N VAL A 22 1.92 5.11 -1.21
CA VAL A 22 1.49 6.38 -0.61
C VAL A 22 1.96 6.57 0.82
N GLY A 23 2.63 5.60 1.44
CA GLY A 23 3.13 5.70 2.82
C GLY A 23 3.94 6.97 3.06
N HIS A 24 4.80 7.36 2.10
CA HIS A 24 5.61 8.58 2.18
C HIS A 24 4.79 9.88 2.28
N ARG A 25 3.51 9.89 1.89
CA ARG A 25 2.61 11.05 2.01
C ARG A 25 1.97 11.18 3.40
N HIS A 26 2.07 10.15 4.24
CA HIS A 26 1.46 10.14 5.56
C HIS A 26 2.42 10.65 6.65
N PRO A 27 2.04 11.67 7.45
CA PRO A 27 2.91 12.26 8.48
C PRO A 27 3.46 11.25 9.49
N THR A 28 2.63 10.29 9.92
CA THR A 28 3.06 9.26 10.88
C THR A 28 4.14 8.35 10.31
N VAL A 29 4.05 7.98 9.03
CA VAL A 29 5.08 7.17 8.35
C VAL A 29 6.37 7.96 8.25
N ARG A 30 6.31 9.20 7.76
CA ARG A 30 7.46 10.10 7.66
C ARG A 30 8.16 10.30 9.00
N LYS A 31 7.39 10.51 10.08
CA LYS A 31 7.91 10.66 11.44
C LYS A 31 8.63 9.40 11.92
N LYS A 32 8.06 8.22 11.70
CA LYS A 32 8.67 6.94 12.10
C LYS A 32 9.97 6.67 11.32
N THR A 33 9.97 6.93 10.01
CA THR A 33 11.17 6.82 9.18
C THR A 33 12.27 7.77 9.66
N PHE A 34 11.93 9.03 9.96
CA PHE A 34 12.87 10.01 10.49
C PHE A 34 13.47 9.59 11.84
N ARG A 35 12.69 8.94 12.71
CA ARG A 35 13.14 8.43 14.01
C ARG A 35 13.91 7.10 13.93
N GLY A 36 14.06 6.51 12.73
CA GLY A 36 14.67 5.18 12.56
C GLY A 36 13.79 4.01 13.03
N GLU A 37 12.51 4.27 13.33
CA GLU A 37 11.54 3.24 13.75
C GLU A 37 10.95 2.47 12.57
N LEU A 38 11.15 2.99 11.35
CA LEU A 38 10.73 2.37 10.10
C LEU A 38 11.86 2.50 9.08
N ASP A 39 12.38 1.37 8.61
CA ASP A 39 13.38 1.33 7.56
C ASP A 39 12.79 1.95 6.26
N PRO A 40 13.43 2.97 5.64
CA PRO A 40 13.02 3.49 4.35
C PRO A 40 12.90 2.44 3.25
N VAL A 41 13.66 1.34 3.31
CA VAL A 41 13.58 0.22 2.36
C VAL A 41 12.19 -0.42 2.38
N ALA A 42 11.50 -0.42 3.54
CA ALA A 42 10.13 -0.92 3.65
C ALA A 42 9.09 -0.06 2.91
N LEU A 43 9.46 1.14 2.43
CA LEU A 43 8.63 2.01 1.59
C LEU A 43 8.81 1.73 0.09
N ARG A 44 9.63 0.74 -0.30
CA ARG A 44 9.84 0.37 -1.70
C ARG A 44 9.05 -0.91 -2.03
N PRO A 45 8.55 -1.07 -3.27
CA PRO A 45 8.03 -2.35 -3.72
C PRO A 45 9.10 -3.45 -3.59
N GLY A 46 8.68 -4.66 -3.23
CA GLY A 46 9.57 -5.83 -3.22
C GLY A 46 9.91 -6.29 -4.64
N THR A 47 11.05 -6.96 -4.80
CA THR A 47 11.59 -7.41 -6.10
C THR A 47 10.62 -8.32 -6.87
N ASP A 48 9.92 -9.21 -6.17
CA ASP A 48 9.02 -10.21 -6.77
C ASP A 48 7.54 -9.85 -6.59
N TRP A 49 7.24 -8.59 -6.31
CA TRP A 49 5.85 -8.15 -6.16
C TRP A 49 5.18 -7.98 -7.53
N PRO A 50 3.88 -8.28 -7.64
CA PRO A 50 3.12 -7.85 -8.81
C PRO A 50 3.15 -6.33 -8.92
N ALA A 51 2.97 -5.82 -10.14
CA ALA A 51 2.83 -4.39 -10.37
C ALA A 51 1.73 -3.82 -9.46
N LEU A 52 2.07 -2.76 -8.73
CA LEU A 52 1.14 -2.08 -7.84
C LEU A 52 0.30 -1.09 -8.64
N HIS A 53 -1.01 -1.13 -8.42
CA HIS A 53 -1.96 -0.21 -9.04
C HIS A 53 -1.68 1.24 -8.64
N ASP A 54 -1.90 2.18 -9.57
CA ASP A 54 -1.73 3.61 -9.35
C ASP A 54 -2.89 4.22 -8.55
N ASP A 55 -4.11 3.72 -8.78
CA ASP A 55 -5.30 4.18 -8.09
C ASP A 55 -6.32 3.05 -7.85
N TYR A 56 -7.47 3.41 -7.29
CA TYR A 56 -8.53 2.46 -7.01
C TYR A 56 -9.31 2.02 -8.26
N GLN A 57 -9.36 2.84 -9.32
CA GLN A 57 -10.04 2.48 -10.55
C GLN A 57 -9.38 1.29 -11.24
N GLU A 58 -8.04 1.25 -11.26
CA GLU A 58 -7.30 0.10 -11.80
C GLU A 58 -7.59 -1.20 -11.04
N VAL A 59 -7.73 -1.12 -9.70
CA VAL A 59 -8.12 -2.28 -8.87
C VAL A 59 -9.52 -2.77 -9.28
N LEU A 60 -10.48 -1.84 -9.42
CA LEU A 60 -11.84 -2.18 -9.82
C LEU A 60 -11.91 -2.74 -11.24
N GLU A 61 -11.11 -2.23 -12.18
CA GLU A 61 -11.03 -2.73 -13.55
C GLU A 61 -10.51 -4.16 -13.60
N LYS A 62 -9.42 -4.46 -12.88
CA LYS A 62 -8.90 -5.82 -12.72
C LYS A 62 -9.94 -6.79 -12.13
N LEU A 63 -10.66 -6.35 -11.10
CA LEU A 63 -11.70 -7.20 -10.48
C LEU A 63 -12.83 -7.50 -11.47
N ARG A 64 -13.27 -6.51 -12.25
CA ARG A 64 -14.29 -6.69 -13.29
C ARG A 64 -13.83 -7.61 -14.42
N SER A 65 -12.55 -7.60 -14.79
CA SER A 65 -12.01 -8.45 -15.85
C SER A 65 -11.74 -9.91 -15.42
N THR A 66 -11.93 -10.24 -14.14
CA THR A 66 -11.69 -11.58 -13.59
C THR A 66 -13.00 -12.40 -13.47
N ILE A 67 -14.12 -11.83 -13.93
CA ILE A 67 -15.47 -12.43 -13.98
C ILE A 67 -15.79 -12.75 -15.44
#